data_AF-K1S7I2-F1
#
_entry.id   AF-K1S7I2-F1
#
_cell.length_a   1.000
_cell.length_b   1.000
_cell.length_c   1.000
_cell.angle_alpha   90.00
_cell.angle_beta   90.00
_cell.angle_gamma   90.00
#
_symmetry.space_group_name_H-M   'P 1'
#
loop_
_entity.id
_entity.type
_entity.pdbx_description
1 polymer ?
#
loop_
_entity_poly.entity_id
_entity_poly.type
_entity_poly.pdbx_seq_one_letter_code
_entity_poly.pdbx_strand_id
1 'polypeptide(L)'
;QALYYSYLYQMGVLKQKPKRISPVLRADIRKLDARIEQMEFLQKHQITTREELLVYRIPLEEQVQALTKERKRLYRSEPDSARIGQITEELKPLRKDIRLCIRIEQQSREMEEKMRLAEQIQRQAEQEEQTEKNRQPRTESR
;
A
#
# COMPACT_ATOMS: atom_id res chain seq x y z
N GLN A 1 -14.44 5.15 20.14
CA GLN A 1 -14.53 6.60 20.47
C GLN A 1 -15.62 7.35 19.69
N ALA A 2 -15.98 7.00 18.45
CA ALA A 2 -17.04 7.71 17.70
C ALA A 2 -18.45 7.66 18.35
N LEU A 3 -18.74 6.60 19.12
CA LEU A 3 -20.03 6.45 19.82
C LEU A 3 -20.23 7.46 20.95
N TYR A 4 -19.15 7.87 21.62
CA TYR A 4 -19.21 8.81 22.74
C TYR A 4 -19.76 10.18 22.31
N TYR A 5 -19.21 10.73 21.22
CA TYR A 5 -19.66 12.01 20.66
C TYR A 5 -21.05 11.93 20.03
N SER A 6 -21.46 10.78 19.47
CA SER A 6 -22.83 10.61 18.99
C SER A 6 -23.84 10.61 20.14
N TYR A 7 -23.52 9.97 21.27
CA TYR A 7 -24.38 9.97 22.44
C TYR A 7 -24.51 11.37 23.05
N LEU A 8 -23.41 12.13 23.17
CA LEU A 8 -23.45 13.51 23.66
C LEU A 8 -24.29 14.45 22.78
N TYR A 9 -24.31 14.22 21.46
CA TYR A 9 -25.20 14.95 20.56
C TYR A 9 -26.66 14.53 20.71
N GLN A 10 -26.95 13.23 20.83
CA GLN A 10 -28.31 12.72 21.06
C GLN A 10 -28.90 13.20 22.39
N MET A 11 -28.07 13.33 23.42
CA MET A 11 -28.44 13.85 24.74
C MET A 11 -28.52 15.39 24.79
N GLY A 12 -28.34 16.08 23.65
CA GLY A 12 -28.43 17.55 23.55
C GLY A 12 -27.26 18.33 24.16
N VAL A 13 -26.22 17.64 24.67
CA VAL A 13 -25.02 18.26 25.26
C VAL A 13 -24.18 18.96 24.18
N LEU A 14 -24.12 18.36 22.99
CA LEU A 14 -23.49 18.99 21.82
C LEU A 14 -24.55 19.69 20.97
N LYS A 15 -24.33 20.99 20.69
CA LYS A 15 -25.23 21.80 19.86
C LYS A 15 -25.27 21.38 18.39
N GLN A 16 -24.21 20.74 17.89
CA GLN A 16 -24.09 20.30 16.50
C GLN A 16 -23.54 18.88 16.40
N LYS A 17 -24.05 18.14 15.42
CA LYS A 17 -23.58 16.79 15.13
C LYS A 17 -22.15 16.88 14.59
N PRO A 18 -21.19 16.09 15.09
CA PRO A 18 -19.85 16.06 14.52
C PRO A 18 -19.92 15.72 13.02
N LYS A 19 -19.31 16.56 12.18
CA LYS A 19 -19.32 16.38 10.72
C LYS A 19 -18.56 15.12 10.36
N ARG A 20 -19.19 14.24 9.58
CA ARG A 20 -18.51 13.04 9.04
C ARG A 20 -17.54 13.47 7.94
N ILE A 21 -16.32 12.94 7.98
CA ILE A 21 -15.33 13.11 6.90
C ILE A 21 -15.92 12.59 5.59
N SER A 22 -15.72 13.33 4.49
CA SER A 22 -16.22 12.94 3.18
C SER A 22 -15.64 11.58 2.74
N PRO A 23 -16.37 10.79 1.94
CA PRO A 23 -15.87 9.49 1.46
C PRO A 23 -14.54 9.60 0.73
N VAL A 24 -14.35 10.66 -0.06
CA VAL A 24 -13.12 10.95 -0.81
C VAL A 24 -11.94 11.17 0.14
N LEU A 25 -12.09 12.08 1.11
CA LEU A 25 -11.05 12.34 2.10
C LEU A 25 -10.70 11.09 2.92
N ARG A 26 -11.69 10.26 3.26
CA ARG A 26 -11.44 8.99 3.96
C ARG A 26 -10.64 8.01 3.10
N ALA A 27 -10.93 7.93 1.80
CA ALA A 27 -10.16 7.10 0.89
C ALA A 27 -8.71 7.58 0.80
N ASP A 28 -8.48 8.89 0.74
CA ASP A 28 -7.14 9.46 0.67
C ASP A 28 -6.36 9.27 1.97
N ILE A 29 -6.99 9.44 3.13
CA ILE A 29 -6.38 9.12 4.43
C ILE A 29 -5.92 7.65 4.46
N ARG A 30 -6.77 6.71 4.02
CA ARG A 30 -6.39 5.28 3.96
C ARG A 30 -5.22 5.02 3.01
N LYS A 31 -5.11 5.76 1.91
CA LYS A 31 -3.96 5.66 1.01
C LYS A 31 -2.69 6.16 1.72
N LEU A 32 -2.77 7.29 2.43
CA LEU A 32 -1.66 7.83 3.21
C LEU A 32 -1.23 6.87 4.31
N ASP A 33 -2.16 6.31 5.08
CA ASP A 33 -1.87 5.30 6.10
C ASP A 33 -1.15 4.08 5.49
N ALA A 34 -1.61 3.61 4.32
CA ALA A 34 -0.96 2.51 3.62
C ALA A 34 0.46 2.88 3.13
N ARG A 35 0.72 4.14 2.74
CA ARG A 35 2.06 4.61 2.36
C ARG A 35 3.00 4.68 3.57
N ILE A 36 2.50 5.18 4.69
CA ILE A 36 3.25 5.24 5.95
C ILE A 36 3.64 3.83 6.39
N GLU A 37 2.69 2.88 6.40
CA GLU A 37 2.97 1.48 6.77
C GLU A 37 4.06 0.86 5.87
N GLN A 38 4.07 1.18 4.58
CA GLN A 38 5.08 0.70 3.64
C GLN A 38 6.46 1.31 3.91
N MET A 39 6.51 2.62 4.12
CA MET A 39 7.75 3.33 4.41
C MET A 39 8.37 2.85 5.73
N GLU A 40 7.56 2.72 6.77
CA GLU A 40 7.99 2.19 8.07
C GLU A 40 8.54 0.77 7.95
N PHE A 41 7.89 -0.08 7.14
CA PHE A 41 8.36 -1.43 6.90
C PHE A 41 9.71 -1.46 6.18
N LEU A 42 9.86 -0.71 5.09
CA LEU A 42 11.12 -0.61 4.35
C LEU A 42 12.24 -0.07 5.24
N GLN A 43 11.97 0.95 6.05
CA GLN A 43 12.92 1.53 6.99
C GLN A 43 13.32 0.53 8.09
N LYS A 44 12.35 -0.18 8.67
CA LYS A 44 12.60 -1.17 9.73
C LYS A 44 13.50 -2.31 9.27
N HIS A 45 13.32 -2.75 8.02
CA HIS A 45 14.08 -3.85 7.44
C HIS A 45 15.28 -3.40 6.58
N GLN A 46 15.53 -2.09 6.51
CA GLN A 46 16.59 -1.47 5.71
C GLN A 46 16.59 -1.93 4.24
N ILE A 47 15.39 -2.08 3.68
CA ILE A 47 15.20 -2.52 2.29
C ILE A 47 15.20 -1.28 1.40
N THR A 48 16.17 -1.22 0.50
CA THR A 48 16.35 -0.12 -0.45
C THR A 48 16.04 -0.54 -1.88
N THR A 49 16.26 -1.81 -2.21
CA THR A 49 16.08 -2.35 -3.57
C THR A 49 14.94 -3.36 -3.66
N ARG A 50 14.41 -3.54 -4.88
CA ARG A 50 13.38 -4.56 -5.16
C ARG A 50 13.91 -5.98 -4.94
N GLU A 51 15.19 -6.19 -5.23
CA GLU A 51 15.84 -7.50 -5.06
C GLU A 51 15.96 -7.86 -3.58
N GLU A 52 16.36 -6.92 -2.73
CA GLU A 52 16.36 -7.09 -1.27
C GLU A 52 14.98 -7.44 -0.73
N LEU A 53 13.91 -6.84 -1.27
CA LEU A 53 12.53 -7.16 -0.90
C LEU A 53 12.17 -8.62 -1.21
N LEU A 54 12.65 -9.16 -2.34
CA LEU A 54 12.47 -10.57 -2.70
C LEU A 54 13.28 -11.49 -1.79
N VAL A 55 14.54 -11.14 -1.52
CA VAL A 55 15.41 -11.90 -0.60
C VAL A 55 14.81 -11.96 0.79
N TYR A 56 14.22 -10.87 1.28
CA TYR A 56 13.51 -10.83 2.57
C TYR A 56 12.26 -11.73 2.58
N ARG A 57 11.54 -11.80 1.45
CA ARG A 57 10.27 -12.53 1.33
C ARG A 57 10.45 -14.05 1.33
N ILE A 58 11.48 -14.57 0.67
CA ILE A 58 11.71 -16.02 0.52
C ILE A 58 11.69 -16.78 1.86
N PRO A 59 12.49 -16.42 2.89
CA PRO A 59 12.51 -17.16 4.15
C PRO A 59 11.18 -17.05 4.91
N LEU A 60 10.45 -15.94 4.78
CA LEU A 60 9.12 -15.79 5.39
C LEU A 60 8.10 -16.74 4.75
N GLU A 61 8.15 -16.92 3.43
CA GLU A 61 7.28 -17.86 2.74
C GLU A 61 7.56 -19.30 3.15
N GLU A 62 8.84 -19.67 3.28
CA GLU A 62 9.24 -20.99 3.77
C GLU A 62 8.74 -21.27 5.19
N GLN A 63 8.88 -20.30 6.10
CA GLN A 63 8.36 -20.40 7.47
C GLN A 63 6.84 -20.57 7.49
N VAL A 64 6.12 -19.76 6.69
CA VAL A 64 4.66 -19.88 6.58
C VAL A 64 4.26 -21.25 6.03
N GLN A 65 5.00 -21.78 5.05
CA GLN A 65 4.74 -23.11 4.52
C GLN A 65 4.98 -24.21 5.56
N ALA A 66 6.08 -24.13 6.32
CA ALA A 66 6.41 -25.08 7.37
C ALA A 66 5.33 -25.11 8.46
N LEU A 67 4.97 -23.94 9.01
CA LEU A 67 3.91 -23.79 10.01
C LEU A 67 2.53 -24.24 9.49
N THR A 68 2.23 -23.96 8.21
CA THR A 68 0.99 -24.41 7.59
C THR A 68 0.94 -25.94 7.46
N LYS A 69 2.07 -26.58 7.14
CA LYS A 69 2.17 -28.06 7.10
C LYS A 69 2.02 -28.65 8.50
N GLU A 70 2.67 -28.08 9.51
CA GLU A 70 2.53 -28.49 10.91
C GLU A 70 1.08 -28.40 11.37
N ARG A 71 0.42 -27.25 11.17
CA ARG A 71 -0.98 -27.07 11.54
C ARG A 71 -1.91 -28.07 10.86
N LYS A 72 -1.69 -28.33 9.56
CA LYS A 72 -2.47 -29.33 8.80
C LYS A 72 -2.29 -30.75 9.35
N ARG A 73 -1.09 -31.11 9.80
CA ARG A 73 -0.82 -32.39 10.46
C ARG A 73 -1.54 -32.48 11.80
N LEU A 74 -1.46 -31.42 12.61
CA LEU A 74 -2.11 -31.36 13.92
C LEU A 74 -3.63 -31.52 13.84
N TYR A 75 -4.29 -30.93 12.84
CA TYR A 75 -5.73 -31.16 12.64
C TYR A 75 -6.11 -32.65 12.42
N ARG A 76 -5.18 -33.48 11.93
CA ARG A 76 -5.40 -34.91 11.71
C ARG A 76 -5.02 -35.75 12.93
N SER A 77 -3.95 -35.37 13.64
CA SER A 77 -3.43 -36.14 14.78
C SER A 77 -4.04 -35.72 16.11
N GLU A 78 -4.11 -34.42 16.38
CA GLU A 78 -4.48 -33.83 17.66
C GLU A 78 -5.30 -32.55 17.44
N PRO A 79 -6.59 -32.68 17.07
CA PRO A 79 -7.41 -31.54 16.64
C PRO A 79 -7.66 -30.51 17.75
N ASP A 80 -7.63 -30.91 19.01
CA ASP A 80 -7.87 -30.04 20.17
C ASP A 80 -6.57 -29.49 20.79
N SER A 81 -5.44 -29.68 20.11
CA SER A 81 -4.14 -29.20 20.59
C SER A 81 -4.08 -27.67 20.62
N ALA A 82 -3.70 -27.11 21.76
CA ALA A 82 -3.44 -25.67 21.93
C ALA A 82 -2.37 -25.14 20.94
N ARG A 83 -1.51 -26.02 20.43
CA ARG A 83 -0.48 -25.70 19.42
C ARG A 83 -1.09 -25.16 18.13
N ILE A 84 -2.28 -25.61 17.73
CA ILE A 84 -2.98 -25.12 16.52
C ILE A 84 -3.30 -23.63 16.64
N GLY A 85 -3.71 -23.20 17.84
CA GLY A 85 -3.95 -21.79 18.16
C GLY A 85 -2.67 -20.97 18.09
N GLN A 86 -1.59 -21.45 18.71
CA GLN A 86 -0.28 -20.81 18.68
C GLN A 86 0.23 -20.61 17.25
N ILE A 87 0.19 -21.65 16.41
CA ILE A 87 0.60 -21.54 15.01
C ILE A 87 -0.25 -20.52 14.26
N THR A 88 -1.55 -20.43 14.57
CA THR A 88 -2.43 -19.46 13.91
C THR A 88 -2.07 -18.02 14.29
N GLU A 89 -1.68 -17.77 15.54
CA GLU A 89 -1.16 -16.47 15.97
C GLU A 89 0.21 -16.15 15.36
N GLU A 90 1.13 -17.12 15.30
CA GLU A 90 2.44 -16.97 14.64
C GLU A 90 2.32 -16.68 13.14
N LEU A 91 1.33 -17.27 12.46
CA LEU A 91 1.08 -17.05 11.03
C LEU A 91 0.55 -15.64 10.70
N LYS A 92 -0.12 -14.96 11.64
CA LYS A 92 -0.72 -13.63 11.37
C LYS A 92 0.31 -12.56 10.98
N PRO A 93 1.38 -12.30 11.75
CA PRO A 93 2.37 -11.29 11.40
C PRO A 93 3.12 -11.68 10.12
N LEU A 94 3.54 -12.95 9.97
CA LEU A 94 4.26 -13.42 8.78
C LEU A 94 3.45 -13.19 7.49
N ARG A 95 2.15 -13.50 7.51
CA ARG A 95 1.25 -13.24 6.37
C ARG A 95 1.04 -11.75 6.14
N LYS A 96 1.05 -10.92 7.20
CA LYS A 96 0.94 -9.47 7.07
C LYS A 96 2.16 -8.92 6.33
N ASP A 97 3.36 -9.35 6.73
CA ASP A 97 4.62 -8.90 6.14
C ASP A 97 4.75 -9.33 4.68
N ILE A 98 4.40 -10.58 4.34
CA ILE A 98 4.38 -11.06 2.95
C ILE A 98 3.41 -10.23 2.09
N ARG A 99 2.19 -9.95 2.59
CA ARG A 99 1.22 -9.10 1.87
C ARG A 99 1.76 -7.69 1.64
N LEU A 100 2.48 -7.15 2.62
CA LEU A 100 3.06 -5.81 2.51
C LEU A 100 4.18 -5.80 1.45
N CYS A 101 5.04 -6.82 1.42
CA CYS A 101 6.05 -6.99 0.38
C CYS A 101 5.42 -7.02 -1.02
N ILE A 102 4.39 -7.86 -1.23
CA ILE A 102 3.69 -7.95 -2.53
C ILE A 102 3.08 -6.59 -2.92
N ARG A 103 2.48 -5.86 -1.97
CA ARG A 103 1.88 -4.56 -2.23
C ARG A 103 2.92 -3.51 -2.61
N ILE A 104 4.07 -3.49 -1.93
CA ILE A 104 5.19 -2.60 -2.25
C ILE A 104 5.72 -2.91 -3.64
N GLU A 105 5.91 -4.19 -3.96
CA GLU A 105 6.39 -4.62 -5.27
C GLU A 105 5.44 -4.18 -6.40
N GLN A 106 4.14 -4.41 -6.25
CA GLN A 106 3.14 -3.99 -7.22
C GLN A 106 3.17 -2.47 -7.44
N GLN A 107 3.20 -1.70 -6.35
CA GLN A 107 3.20 -0.25 -6.46
C GLN A 107 4.50 0.31 -7.01
N SER A 108 5.64 -0.33 -6.73
CA SER A 108 6.92 0.04 -7.34
C SER A 108 6.84 -0.07 -8.86
N ARG A 109 6.23 -1.15 -9.38
CA ARG A 109 5.99 -1.33 -10.83
C ARG A 109 5.02 -0.28 -11.38
N GLU A 110 3.88 -0.06 -10.71
CA GLU A 110 2.90 0.95 -11.14
C GLU A 110 3.49 2.38 -11.15
N MET A 111 4.38 2.70 -10.20
CA MET A 111 5.09 3.98 -10.14
C MET A 111 6.07 4.10 -11.31
N GLU A 112 6.85 3.05 -11.58
CA GLU A 112 7.80 3.04 -12.69
C GLU A 112 7.09 3.24 -14.05
N GLU A 113 5.95 2.58 -14.27
CA GLU A 113 5.15 2.77 -15.48
C GLU A 113 4.60 4.19 -15.61
N LYS A 114 4.08 4.76 -14.52
CA LYS A 114 3.57 6.15 -14.51
C LYS A 114 4.66 7.16 -14.80
N MET A 115 5.86 6.95 -14.25
CA MET A 115 7.03 7.80 -14.53
C MET A 115 7.40 7.74 -16.01
N ARG A 116 7.48 6.55 -16.60
CA ARG A 116 7.76 6.38 -18.04
C ARG A 116 6.72 7.07 -18.93
N LEU A 117 5.43 6.95 -18.60
CA LEU A 117 4.37 7.63 -19.35
C LEU A 117 4.46 9.16 -19.22
N ALA A 118 4.73 9.67 -18.01
CA ALA A 118 4.92 11.10 -17.79
C ALA A 118 6.10 11.66 -18.58
N GLU A 119 7.23 10.93 -18.61
CA GLU A 119 8.40 11.29 -19.42
C GLU A 119 8.09 11.31 -20.93
N GLN A 120 7.31 10.35 -21.43
CA GLN A 120 6.89 10.34 -22.84
C GLN A 120 6.02 11.53 -23.19
N ILE A 121 5.05 11.86 -22.33
CA ILE A 121 4.17 13.03 -22.51
C ILE A 121 4.99 14.32 -22.50
N GLN A 122 5.96 14.45 -21.57
CA GLN A 122 6.85 15.60 -21.51
C GLN A 122 7.68 15.75 -22.80
N ARG A 123 8.29 14.66 -23.28
CA ARG A 123 9.06 14.68 -24.53
C ARG A 123 8.20 15.04 -25.74
N GLN A 124 6.96 14.55 -25.80
CA GLN A 124 6.02 14.91 -26.87
C GLN A 124 5.66 16.39 -26.82
N ALA A 125 5.35 16.92 -25.63
CA ALA A 125 5.07 18.34 -25.45
C ALA A 125 6.26 19.24 -25.84
N GLU A 126 7.49 18.84 -25.46
CA GLU A 126 8.71 19.55 -25.87
C GLU A 126 8.93 19.53 -27.39
N GLN A 127 8.65 18.41 -28.05
CA GLN A 127 8.71 18.29 -29.51
C GLN A 127 7.65 19.15 -30.19
N GLU A 128 6.40 19.13 -29.71
CA GLU A 128 5.33 19.97 -30.21
C GLU A 128 5.70 21.46 -30.07
N GLU A 129 6.19 21.88 -28.92
CA GLU A 129 6.64 23.27 -28.68
C GLU A 129 7.80 23.68 -29.60
N GLN A 130 8.74 22.77 -29.89
CA GLN A 130 9.83 23.02 -30.86
C GLN A 130 9.30 23.11 -32.31
N THR A 131 8.32 22.27 -32.69
CA THR A 131 7.72 22.33 -34.03
C THR A 131 6.86 23.58 -34.23
N GLU A 132 6.17 24.06 -33.19
CA GLU A 132 5.43 25.33 -33.23
C GLU A 132 6.37 26.52 -33.35
N LYS A 133 7.47 26.56 -32.58
CA LYS A 133 8.51 27.59 -32.70
C LYS A 133 9.14 27.63 -34.09
N ASN A 134 9.39 26.46 -34.71
CA ASN A 134 9.91 26.37 -36.08
C ASN A 134 8.88 26.74 -37.17
N ARG A 135 7.57 26.72 -36.88
CA ARG A 135 6.52 27.19 -37.80
C ARG A 135 6.35 28.71 -37.82
N GLN A 136 6.75 29.41 -36.75
CA GLN A 136 6.53 30.85 -36.62
C GLN A 136 7.48 31.84 -37.35
N PRO A 137 8.58 31.47 -38.05
CA PRO A 137 9.34 32.45 -38.80
C PRO A 137 8.89 32.48 -40.26
N ARG A 138 7.77 33.15 -40.60
CA ARG A 138 7.50 33.60 -41.99
C ARG A 138 6.34 34.59 -42.24
N THR A 139 5.61 35.07 -41.24
CA THR A 139 4.44 35.96 -41.46
C THR A 139 4.61 37.38 -40.91
N GLU A 140 5.80 37.96 -40.99
CA GLU A 140 6.01 39.39 -40.76
C GLU A 140 6.94 39.97 -41.83
N SER A 141 6.46 40.08 -43.06
CA SER A 141 7.07 40.88 -44.12
C SER A 141 6.07 41.11 -45.25
N ARG A 142 5.16 42.07 -45.08
CA ARG A 142 4.67 42.88 -46.21
C ARG A 142 3.99 44.17 -45.75
#